data_AF-A0A3N9MKF0-F1
#
_entry.id   AF-A0A3N9MKF0-F1
#
_cell.length_a   1.000
_cell.length_b   1.000
_cell.length_c   1.000
_cell.angle_alpha   90.00
_cell.angle_beta   90.00
_cell.angle_gamma   90.00
#
_symmetry.space_group_name_H-M   'P 1'
#
loop_
_entity.id
_entity.type
_entity.pdbx_description
1 polymer ?
#
loop_
_entity_poly.entity_id
_entity_poly.type
_entity_poly.pdbx_seq_one_letter_code
_entity_poly.pdbx_strand_id
1 'polypeptide(L)' 'MYFAYILNSLRDGTYYYGSTSDLQDRLRKHNSGKMRY' A
#
# COMPACT_ATOMS: atom_id res chain seq x y z
N MET A 1 1.99 1.82 17.27
CA MET A 1 3.14 1.28 16.52
C MET A 1 2.97 1.68 15.07
N TYR A 2 4.01 2.19 14.40
CA TYR A 2 3.96 2.49 12.97
C TYR A 2 4.91 1.54 12.24
N PHE A 3 4.45 0.96 11.13
CA PHE A 3 5.19 0.03 10.30
C PHE A 3 5.54 0.68 8.98
N ALA A 4 6.80 0.60 8.57
CA ALA A 4 7.22 0.93 7.21
C ALA A 4 7.06 -0.30 6.32
N TYR A 5 6.55 -0.12 5.11
CA TYR A 5 6.33 -1.19 4.14
C TYR A 5 6.76 -0.77 2.73
N ILE A 6 7.10 -1.77 1.92
CA ILE A 6 7.40 -1.65 0.49
C ILE A 6 6.51 -2.66 -0.23
N LEU A 7 5.66 -2.18 -1.13
CA LEU A 7 4.81 -2.96 -2.00
C LEU A 7 5.39 -2.90 -3.42
N ASN A 8 5.54 -4.05 -4.05
CA ASN A 8 5.94 -4.13 -5.45
C ASN A 8 4.69 -4.38 -6.31
N SER A 9 4.42 -3.47 -7.25
CA SER A 9 3.38 -3.68 -8.27
C SER A 9 3.88 -4.71 -9.27
N LEU A 10 3.31 -5.92 -9.22
CA LEU A 10 3.61 -6.97 -10.19
C LEU A 10 3.16 -6.62 -11.62
N ARG A 11 2.31 -5.60 -11.78
CA ARG A 11 1.78 -5.18 -13.08
C ARG A 11 2.73 -4.23 -13.81
N ASP A 12 3.28 -3.26 -13.09
CA ASP A 12 4.03 -2.14 -13.68
C ASP A 12 5.49 -2.10 -13.16
N GLY A 13 5.90 -3.06 -12.33
CA GLY A 13 7.23 -3.15 -11.72
C GLY A 13 7.56 -2.00 -10.76
N THR A 14 6.55 -1.21 -10.36
CA THR A 14 6.73 -0.01 -9.57
C THR A 14 6.73 -0.31 -8.08
N TYR A 15 7.63 0.34 -7.35
CA TYR A 15 7.72 0.19 -5.90
C TYR A 15 6.95 1.30 -5.19
N TYR A 16 6.02 0.92 -4.32
CA TYR A 16 5.29 1.81 -3.43
C TYR A 16 5.81 1.63 -2.02
N TYR A 17 6.38 2.68 -1.45
CA TYR A 17 6.87 2.69 -0.08
C TYR A 17 6.05 3.67 0.75
N GLY A 18 5.82 3.32 2.02
CA GLY A 18 5.07 4.16 2.94
C GLY A 18 5.11 3.63 4.36
N SER A 19 4.44 4.34 5.25
CA SER A 19 4.26 3.92 6.63
C SER A 19 2.79 3.94 7.01
N THR A 20 2.38 2.98 7.85
CA THR A 20 1.01 2.88 8.36
C THR A 20 1.04 2.31 9.77
N SER A 21 0.09 2.72 10.60
CA SER A 21 -0.15 2.07 11.89
C SER A 21 -0.91 0.75 11.75
N ASP A 22 -1.65 0.57 10.64
CA ASP A 22 -2.44 -0.61 10.33
C ASP A 22 -2.21 -1.08 8.88
N LEU A 23 -1.54 -2.22 8.73
CA LEU A 23 -1.21 -2.82 7.44
C LEU A 23 -2.44 -3.43 6.74
N GLN A 24 -3.38 -3.98 7.52
CA GLN A 24 -4.57 -4.66 6.99
C GLN A 24 -5.57 -3.67 6.38
N ASP A 25 -5.77 -2.53 7.03
CA ASP A 25 -6.57 -1.43 6.48
C ASP A 25 -5.92 -0.81 5.24
N ARG A 26 -4.59 -0.65 5.24
CA ARG A 26 -3.85 -0.13 4.08
C ARG A 26 -3.97 -1.04 2.86
N LEU A 27 -3.80 -2.36 3.02
CA LEU A 27 -3.96 -3.33 1.95
C LEU A 27 -5.39 -3.33 1.38
N ARG A 28 -6.41 -3.28 2.26
CA ARG A 28 -7.81 -3.19 1.85
C ARG A 28 -8.10 -1.91 1.04
N LYS A 29 -7.63 -0.75 1.51
CA LYS A 29 -7.79 0.53 0.80
C LYS A 29 -7.06 0.57 -0.54
N HIS A 30 -5.85 0.00 -0.59
CA HIS A 30 -5.07 -0.11 -1.81
C HIS A 30 -5.78 -1.01 -2.84
N ASN A 31 -6.25 -2.18 -2.41
CA ASN A 31 -6.92 -3.14 -3.28
C ASN A 31 -8.36 -2.74 -3.64
N SER A 32 -9.01 -1.87 -2.87
CA SER A 32 -10.36 -1.41 -3.18
C SER A 32 -10.44 -0.42 -4.35
N GLY A 33 -9.31 -0.08 -4.99
CA GLY A 33 -9.27 0.80 -6.17
C GLY A 33 -9.80 2.22 -5.93
N LYS A 34 -9.97 2.62 -4.67
CA LYS A 34 -10.53 3.94 -4.29
C LYS A 34 -9.49 5.06 -4.28
N MET A 35 -8.21 4.74 -4.43
CA MET A 35 -7.17 5.75 -4.67
C MET A 35 -7.16 6.12 -6.15
N ARG A 36 -8.15 6.92 -6.54
CA ARG A 36 -8.01 7.89 -7.63
C ARG A 36 -7.36 9.12 -7.00
N TYR A 37 -6.13 9.41 -7.39
CA TYR A 37 -5.27 10.54 -6.98
C TYR A 37 -4.57 10.42 -5.64
#